data_AF-A0A1K0H347-F1
#
_entry.id   AF-A0A1K0H347-F1
#
_cell.length_a   1.000
_cell.length_b   1.000
_cell.length_c   1.000
_cell.angle_alpha   90.00
_cell.angle_beta   90.00
_cell.angle_gamma   90.00
#
_symmetry.space_group_name_H-M   'P 1'
#
loop_
_entity.id
_entity.type
_entity.pdbx_description
1 polymer ?
#
loop_
_entity_poly.entity_id
_entity_poly.type
_entity_poly.pdbx_seq_one_letter_code
_entity_poly.pdbx_strand_id
1 'polypeptide(L)'
;MVGIVNLRGDKLAYESLYWDQANALVQLGLLDPIKSLLKEGVKLPIAGDEVTQKILHPYGLPYNELMPNWSESEGKAVPEVPPSLRHSSNLYDDP
;
A
#
# COMPACT_ATOMS: atom_id res chain seq x y z
N MET A 1 3.92 -8.74 -9.15
CA MET A 1 2.71 -9.49 -8.78
C MET A 1 3.12 -10.94 -8.52
N VAL A 2 2.59 -11.57 -7.47
CA VAL A 2 2.85 -12.98 -7.12
C VAL A 2 1.51 -13.67 -6.89
N GLY A 3 1.30 -14.81 -7.54
CA GLY A 3 0.22 -15.74 -7.21
C GLY A 3 0.78 -16.92 -6.41
N ILE A 4 0.14 -17.28 -5.31
CA ILE A 4 0.40 -18.51 -4.55
C ILE A 4 -0.80 -19.42 -4.73
N VAL A 5 -0.57 -20.58 -5.35
CA VAL A 5 -1.61 -21.54 -5.68
C VAL A 5 -1.39 -22.81 -4.85
N ASN A 6 -2.44 -23.27 -4.17
CA ASN A 6 -2.47 -24.53 -3.45
C ASN A 6 -3.39 -25.51 -4.19
N LEU A 7 -2.83 -26.67 -4.57
CA LEU A 7 -3.58 -27.77 -5.17
C LEU A 7 -3.74 -28.89 -4.15
N ARG A 8 -4.92 -29.51 -4.09
CA ARG A 8 -5.21 -30.69 -3.28
C ARG A 8 -5.73 -31.80 -4.19
N GLY A 9 -4.89 -32.81 -4.44
CA GLY A 9 -5.17 -33.82 -5.45
C GLY A 9 -5.16 -33.19 -6.84
N ASP A 10 -6.28 -33.30 -7.55
CA ASP A 10 -6.51 -32.75 -8.89
C ASP A 10 -7.27 -31.41 -8.89
N LYS A 11 -7.51 -30.81 -7.72
CA LYS A 11 -8.33 -29.58 -7.59
C LYS A 11 -7.54 -28.41 -7.02
N LEU A 12 -7.92 -27.21 -7.48
CA LEU A 12 -7.53 -25.94 -6.87
C LEU A 12 -8.18 -25.82 -5.48
N ALA A 13 -7.34 -25.78 -4.44
CA ALA A 13 -7.78 -25.68 -3.05
C ALA A 13 -7.81 -24.23 -2.58
N TYR A 14 -6.81 -23.43 -2.94
CA TYR A 14 -6.74 -22.02 -2.59
C TYR A 14 -5.80 -21.24 -3.51
N GLU A 15 -6.09 -19.96 -3.70
CA GLU A 15 -5.26 -19.01 -4.41
C GLU A 15 -5.12 -17.72 -3.58
N SER A 16 -3.89 -17.27 -3.36
CA SER A 16 -3.59 -15.91 -2.94
C SER A 16 -2.96 -15.14 -4.08
N LEU A 17 -3.48 -13.96 -4.39
CA LEU A 17 -2.84 -13.02 -5.30
C LEU A 17 -2.32 -11.79 -4.54
N TYR A 18 -1.05 -11.49 -4.75
CA TYR A 18 -0.39 -10.32 -4.18
C TYR A 18 0.07 -9.37 -5.28
N TRP A 19 -0.26 -8.10 -5.12
CA TRP A 19 0.04 -7.06 -6.08
C TRP A 19 0.22 -5.71 -5.37
N ASP A 20 1.00 -4.81 -5.99
CA ASP A 20 1.16 -3.44 -5.53
C ASP A 20 0.04 -2.57 -6.13
N GLN A 21 -0.90 -2.16 -5.28
CA GLN A 21 -2.05 -1.35 -5.68
C GLN A 21 -1.64 0.05 -6.15
N ALA A 22 -0.62 0.67 -5.55
CA ALA A 22 -0.15 1.99 -5.96
C ALA A 22 0.52 1.91 -7.34
N ASN A 23 1.33 0.89 -7.57
CA ASN A 23 1.98 0.66 -8.86
C ASN A 23 0.96 0.39 -9.98
N ALA A 24 -0.16 -0.28 -9.69
CA ALA A 24 -1.23 -0.45 -10.66
C ALA A 24 -1.92 0.87 -11.03
N LEU A 25 -2.19 1.75 -10.06
CA LEU A 25 -2.77 3.06 -10.33
C LEU A 25 -1.84 3.94 -11.17
N VAL A 26 -0.53 3.84 -10.96
CA VAL A 26 0.47 4.53 -11.81
C VAL A 26 0.41 4.01 -13.25
N GLN A 27 0.34 2.70 -13.46
CA GLN A 27 0.24 2.10 -14.80
C GLN A 27 -1.04 2.49 -15.53
N LEU A 28 -2.15 2.65 -14.81
CA LEU A 28 -3.42 3.13 -15.35
C LEU A 28 -3.45 4.66 -15.58
N GLY A 29 -2.38 5.39 -15.22
CA GLY A 29 -2.34 6.85 -15.30
C GLY A 29 -3.25 7.56 -14.29
N LEU A 30 -3.73 6.84 -13.28
CA LEU A 30 -4.65 7.36 -12.24
C LEU A 30 -3.90 7.93 -11.03
N LEU A 31 -2.60 7.62 -10.91
CA LEU A 31 -1.73 8.13 -9.85
C LEU A 31 -0.43 8.66 -10.45
N ASP A 32 -0.08 9.90 -10.11
CA ASP A 32 1.22 10.47 -10.42
C ASP A 32 2.22 10.07 -9.30
N PRO A 33 3.36 9.46 -9.63
CA PRO A 33 4.28 8.92 -8.65
C PRO A 33 5.01 9.97 -7.79
N ILE A 34 4.96 11.25 -8.15
CA ILE A 34 5.69 12.34 -7.47
C ILE A 34 4.79 13.49 -6.98
N LYS A 35 3.48 13.38 -7.22
CA LYS A 35 2.50 14.41 -6.84
C LYS A 35 1.76 14.00 -5.57
N SER A 36 2.21 14.53 -4.43
CA SER A 36 1.50 14.40 -3.15
C SER A 36 0.65 15.65 -2.87
N LEU A 37 -0.56 15.44 -2.33
CA LEU A 37 -1.43 16.52 -1.86
C LEU A 37 -0.86 17.27 -0.65
N LEU A 38 0.06 16.64 0.09
CA LEU A 38 0.64 17.20 1.31
C LEU A 38 1.89 18.06 1.02
N LYS A 39 2.64 17.73 -0.03
CA LYS A 39 3.89 18.41 -0.38
C LYS A 39 4.28 18.09 -1.83
N GLU A 40 4.52 19.13 -2.63
CA GLU A 40 4.99 18.97 -4.00
C GLU A 40 6.39 18.33 -4.08
N GLY A 41 6.61 17.53 -5.12
CA GLY A 41 7.90 16.86 -5.38
C GLY A 41 8.20 15.66 -4.47
N VAL A 42 7.23 15.22 -3.65
CA VAL A 42 7.37 14.01 -2.83
C VAL A 42 7.03 12.78 -3.65
N LYS A 43 8.02 11.88 -3.77
CA LYS A 43 7.80 10.54 -4.33
C LYS A 43 6.85 9.75 -3.42
N LEU A 44 5.76 9.24 -4.00
CA LEU A 44 4.81 8.39 -3.31
C LEU A 44 5.42 7.00 -3.05
N PRO A 45 5.02 6.31 -1.96
CA PRO A 45 5.53 4.99 -1.61
C PRO A 45 4.98 3.91 -2.56
N ILE A 46 5.58 3.82 -3.73
CA ILE A 46 5.30 2.81 -4.76
C ILE A 46 6.48 1.84 -4.76
N ALA A 47 6.25 0.59 -4.41
CA ALA A 47 7.29 -0.40 -4.16
C ALA A 47 7.51 -1.37 -5.34
N GLY A 48 6.54 -1.50 -6.25
CA GLY A 48 6.67 -2.26 -7.49
C GLY A 48 6.99 -3.74 -7.26
N ASP A 49 8.10 -4.20 -7.83
CA ASP A 49 8.59 -5.57 -7.73
C ASP A 49 9.17 -5.92 -6.36
N GLU A 50 9.54 -4.94 -5.53
CA GLU A 50 9.98 -5.16 -4.15
C GLU A 50 8.90 -5.87 -3.31
N VAL A 51 7.62 -5.55 -3.55
CA VAL A 51 6.48 -6.24 -2.93
C VAL A 51 6.49 -7.73 -3.26
N THR A 52 6.81 -8.06 -4.51
CA THR A 52 6.88 -9.44 -5.01
C THR A 52 8.05 -10.18 -4.36
N GLN A 53 9.23 -9.56 -4.31
CA GLN A 53 10.42 -10.14 -3.70
C GLN A 53 10.25 -10.39 -2.21
N LYS A 54 9.53 -9.50 -1.51
CA LYS A 54 9.24 -9.65 -0.08
C LYS A 54 8.39 -10.89 0.23
N ILE A 55 7.41 -11.18 -0.62
CA ILE A 55 6.53 -12.35 -0.44
C ILE A 55 7.29 -13.65 -0.70
N LEU A 56 8.21 -13.66 -1.67
CA LEU A 56 9.07 -14.81 -1.95
C LEU A 56 10.13 -15.01 -0.87
N HIS A 57 10.59 -13.94 -0.21
CA HIS A 57 11.65 -13.97 0.80
C HIS A 57 11.21 -13.32 2.13
N PRO A 58 10.21 -13.90 2.83
CA PRO A 58 9.57 -13.25 3.98
C PRO A 58 10.51 -12.97 5.15
N TYR A 59 11.57 -13.77 5.31
CA TYR A 59 12.57 -13.63 6.38
C TYR A 59 13.88 -12.97 5.93
N GLY A 60 14.10 -12.83 4.61
CA GLY A 60 15.36 -12.33 4.05
C GLY A 60 15.39 -10.83 3.77
N LEU A 61 14.23 -10.18 3.81
CA LEU A 61 14.07 -8.76 3.51
C LEU A 61 13.41 -8.04 4.69
N PRO A 62 13.79 -6.80 5.03
CA PRO A 62 13.04 -5.97 5.97
C PRO A 62 11.64 -5.63 5.41
N TYR A 63 10.65 -5.44 6.28
CA TYR A 63 9.24 -5.23 5.87
C TYR A 63 8.89 -3.79 5.47
N ASN A 64 9.66 -2.78 5.92
CA ASN A 64 9.27 -1.38 5.73
C ASN A 64 10.47 -0.43 5.67
N GLU A 65 11.16 -0.41 4.53
CA GLU A 65 12.16 0.63 4.21
C GLU A 65 11.51 1.94 3.74
N LEU A 66 10.20 1.92 3.45
CA LEU A 66 9.45 3.08 2.95
C LEU A 66 9.15 4.13 4.04
N MET A 67 9.34 3.79 5.31
CA MET A 67 9.10 4.67 6.45
C MET A 67 10.38 4.82 7.31
N PRO A 68 11.47 5.40 6.77
CA PRO A 68 12.75 5.47 7.46
C PRO A 68 12.68 6.22 8.80
N ASN A 69 11.73 7.17 8.91
CA ASN A 69 11.56 8.00 10.11
C ASN A 69 10.43 7.49 11.02
N TRP A 70 10.00 6.23 10.87
CA TRP A 70 8.91 5.66 11.68
C TRP A 70 9.17 5.78 13.18
N SER A 71 10.41 5.57 13.62
CA SER A 71 10.82 5.71 15.02
C SER A 71 10.53 7.11 15.58
N GLU A 72 10.61 8.15 14.75
CA GLU A 72 10.29 9.52 15.15
C GLU A 72 8.78 9.78 15.32
N SER A 73 7.94 8.82 14.93
CA SER A 73 6.49 8.91 15.06
C SER A 73 5.98 8.37 16.39
N GLU A 74 6.83 7.72 17.20
CA GLU A 74 6.46 7.17 18.50
C GLU A 74 5.96 8.28 19.44
N GLY A 75 4.78 8.08 20.02
CA GLY A 75 4.16 9.05 20.94
C GLY A 75 3.58 10.32 20.30
N LYS A 76 3.67 10.51 18.98
CA LYS A 76 3.01 11.62 18.28
C LYS A 76 1.54 11.30 18.02
N ALA A 77 0.68 12.30 18.21
CA ALA A 77 -0.73 12.18 17.83
C ALA A 77 -0.87 12.07 16.30
N VAL A 78 -1.89 11.37 15.83
CA VAL A 78 -2.25 11.36 14.40
C VAL A 78 -2.59 12.79 13.99
N PRO A 79 -1.96 13.34 12.93
CA PRO A 79 -2.26 14.69 12.48
C PRO A 79 -3.75 14.83 12.17
N GLU A 80 -4.38 15.92 12.65
CA GLU A 80 -5.75 16.21 12.25
C GLU A 80 -5.83 16.42 10.74
N VAL A 81 -6.80 15.79 10.10
CA VAL A 81 -7.07 16.02 8.68
C VAL A 81 -7.49 17.48 8.50
N PRO A 82 -6.75 18.27 7.69
CA PRO A 82 -7.09 19.67 7.45
C PRO A 82 -8.53 19.81 6.98
N PRO A 83 -9.28 20.84 7.42
CA PRO A 83 -10.69 21.02 7.03
C PRO A 83 -10.91 21.01 5.51
N SER A 84 -9.92 21.46 4.72
CA SER A 84 -9.95 21.47 3.26
C SER A 84 -9.87 20.09 2.60
N LEU A 85 -9.40 19.05 3.32
CA LEU A 85 -9.25 17.68 2.84
C LEU A 85 -10.28 16.71 3.44
N ARG A 86 -11.20 17.19 4.29
CA ARG A 86 -12.32 16.40 4.77
C ARG A 86 -13.35 16.28 3.65
N HIS A 87 -13.35 15.17 2.91
CA HIS A 87 -14.51 14.82 2.11
C HIS A 87 -15.65 14.39 3.03
N SER A 88 -16.84 14.95 2.80
CA SER A 88 -18.07 14.64 3.52
C SER A 88 -18.50 13.21 3.22
N SER A 89 -17.91 12.23 3.90
CA SER A 89 -18.37 10.85 3.88
C SER A 89 -19.38 10.62 5.01
N ASN A 90 -20.61 11.10 4.80
CA ASN A 90 -21.79 10.56 5.49
C ASN A 90 -22.10 9.19 4.87
N LEU A 91 -21.28 8.17 5.16
CA LEU A 91 -21.55 6.80 4.69
C LEU A 91 -21.74 5.79 5.84
N TYR A 92 -21.90 6.29 7.07
CA TYR A 92 -22.25 5.49 8.25
C TYR A 92 -23.21 6.27 9.16
N ASP A 93 -24.24 6.88 8.56
CA ASP A 93 -25.44 7.31 9.28
C ASP A 93 -26.65 6.79 8.47
N ASP A 94 -27.01 5.53 8.71
CA ASP A 94 -28.37 5.02 8.51
C ASP A 94 -28.58 3.89 9.55
N PRO A 95 -29.81 3.72 10.05
CA PRO A 95 -30.13 3.42 11.46
C PRO A 95 -29.74 2.04 12.00
#